data_AF-A0A4Q2YCY8-F1
#
_entry.id   AF-A0A4Q2YCY8-F1
#
_cell.length_a   1.000
_cell.length_b   1.000
_cell.length_c   1.000
_cell.angle_alpha   90.00
_cell.angle_beta   90.00
_cell.angle_gamma   90.00
#
_symmetry.space_group_name_H-M   'P 1'
#
loop_
_entity.id
_entity.type
_entity.pdbx_description
1 polymer ?
#
loop_
_entity_poly.entity_id
_entity_poly.type
_entity_poly.pdbx_seq_one_letter_code
_entity_poly.pdbx_strand_id
1 'polypeptide(L)'
;MIITSAAGSALLFLIASVILWDRHLSNGREERERHFIAVHTIASEASWDAQDAPADLAALLDKSAGARSLMRPFPESLIYRPEGASFTLEEPRARLISWLRRDRLIATDRNWPRWETSGLYARKSSDQEVPPSGFE
;
A
#
# COMPACT_ATOMS: atom_id res chain seq x y z
N MET A 1 3.81 10.87 -50.33
CA MET A 1 3.36 11.65 -49.16
C MET A 1 2.60 10.71 -48.22
N ILE A 2 3.31 9.97 -47.36
CA ILE A 2 2.75 8.97 -46.40
C ILE A 2 3.15 9.31 -44.95
N ILE A 3 4.00 10.33 -44.75
CA ILE A 3 4.65 10.65 -43.47
C ILE A 3 3.64 11.18 -42.43
N THR A 4 2.52 11.76 -42.87
CA THR A 4 1.48 12.30 -41.97
C THR A 4 0.65 11.23 -41.27
N SER A 5 0.41 10.05 -41.87
CA SER A 5 -0.36 8.99 -41.21
C SER A 5 0.49 8.22 -40.19
N ALA A 6 1.77 7.96 -40.51
CA ALA A 6 2.68 7.26 -39.61
C ALA A 6 3.01 8.06 -38.34
N ALA A 7 3.23 9.38 -38.48
CA ALA A 7 3.47 10.26 -37.33
C ALA A 7 2.23 10.38 -36.42
N GLY A 8 1.03 10.46 -37.00
CA GLY A 8 -0.23 10.46 -36.26
C GLY A 8 -0.48 9.16 -35.50
N SER A 9 -0.26 8.00 -36.15
CA SER A 9 -0.37 6.70 -35.49
C SER A 9 0.66 6.52 -34.38
N ALA A 10 1.93 6.91 -34.61
CA ALA A 10 2.97 6.82 -33.59
C ALA A 10 2.66 7.66 -32.34
N LEU A 11 2.13 8.87 -32.53
CA LEU A 11 1.71 9.73 -31.42
C LEU A 11 0.54 9.11 -30.62
N LEU A 12 -0.45 8.54 -31.30
CA LEU A 12 -1.57 7.85 -30.65
C LEU A 12 -1.10 6.63 -29.85
N PHE A 13 -0.16 5.84 -30.39
CA PHE A 13 0.44 4.73 -29.66
C PHE A 13 1.15 5.18 -28.38
N LEU A 14 1.96 6.25 -28.47
CA LEU A 14 2.65 6.80 -27.29
C LEU A 14 1.66 7.26 -26.22
N ILE A 15 0.62 7.99 -26.60
CA ILE A 15 -0.42 8.46 -25.66
C ILE A 15 -1.13 7.26 -25.02
N ALA A 16 -1.51 6.25 -25.81
CA ALA A 16 -2.16 5.04 -25.30
C ALA A 16 -1.26 4.28 -24.31
N SER A 17 0.03 4.11 -24.63
CA SER A 17 0.99 3.45 -23.74
C SER A 17 1.14 4.18 -22.41
N VAL A 18 1.19 5.51 -22.43
CA VAL A 18 1.23 6.34 -21.22
C VAL A 18 -0.01 6.13 -20.35
N ILE A 19 -1.20 6.20 -20.95
CA ILE A 19 -2.47 6.04 -20.23
C ILE A 19 -2.56 4.64 -19.61
N LEU A 20 -2.16 3.61 -20.36
CA LEU A 20 -2.18 2.23 -19.86
C LEU A 20 -1.18 2.03 -18.71
N TRP A 21 0.00 2.64 -18.81
CA TRP A 21 1.00 2.59 -17.74
C TRP A 21 0.50 3.29 -16.47
N ASP A 22 -0.08 4.48 -16.59
CA ASP A 22 -0.62 5.21 -15.44
C ASP A 22 -1.78 4.45 -14.77
N ARG A 23 -2.67 3.84 -15.56
CA ARG A 23 -3.71 2.93 -15.04
C ARG A 23 -3.12 1.73 -14.33
N HIS A 24 -2.08 1.12 -14.87
CA HIS A 24 -1.40 0.00 -14.21
C HIS A 24 -0.82 0.41 -12.84
N LEU A 25 -0.18 1.59 -12.77
CA LEU A 25 0.32 2.15 -11.52
C LEU A 25 -0.81 2.46 -10.52
N SER A 26 -1.93 3.03 -10.99
CA SER A 26 -3.10 3.31 -10.15
C SER A 26 -3.70 2.04 -9.57
N ASN A 27 -3.87 1.00 -10.40
CA ASN A 27 -4.39 -0.29 -9.92
C ASN A 27 -3.43 -0.93 -8.91
N GLY A 28 -2.12 -0.89 -9.17
CA GLY A 28 -1.11 -1.41 -8.24
C GLY A 28 -1.05 -0.61 -6.93
N ARG A 29 -1.30 0.70 -6.99
CA ARG A 29 -1.44 1.57 -5.82
C ARG A 29 -2.65 1.16 -4.98
N GLU A 30 -3.82 1.04 -5.58
CA GLU A 30 -5.06 0.64 -4.88
C GLU A 30 -4.96 -0.78 -4.27
N GLU A 31 -4.32 -1.70 -4.98
CA GLU A 31 -4.04 -3.04 -4.45
C GLU A 31 -3.11 -2.97 -3.23
N ARG A 32 -2.04 -2.16 -3.29
CA ARG A 32 -1.15 -1.94 -2.14
C ARG A 32 -1.88 -1.33 -0.96
N GLU A 33 -2.67 -0.27 -1.16
CA GLU A 33 -3.45 0.38 -0.09
C GLU A 33 -4.34 -0.64 0.62
N ARG A 34 -5.14 -1.43 -0.13
CA ARG A 34 -6.03 -2.45 0.45
C ARG A 34 -5.29 -3.50 1.28
N HIS A 35 -4.19 -4.01 0.76
CA HIS A 35 -3.42 -5.05 1.45
C HIS A 35 -2.68 -4.51 2.65
N PHE A 36 -2.13 -3.30 2.56
CA PHE A 36 -1.48 -2.63 3.69
C PHE A 36 -2.48 -2.40 4.82
N ILE A 37 -3.67 -1.90 4.48
CA ILE A 37 -4.76 -1.71 5.45
C ILE A 37 -5.15 -3.05 6.08
N ALA A 38 -5.31 -4.12 5.30
CA ALA A 38 -5.64 -5.42 5.86
C ALA A 38 -4.60 -5.91 6.89
N VAL A 39 -3.31 -5.74 6.60
CA VAL A 39 -2.22 -6.11 7.53
C VAL A 39 -2.23 -5.22 8.76
N HIS A 40 -2.42 -3.91 8.59
CA HIS A 40 -2.55 -2.95 9.69
C HIS A 40 -3.75 -3.26 10.59
N THR A 41 -4.90 -3.63 10.03
CA THR A 41 -6.08 -4.05 10.79
C THR A 41 -5.80 -5.32 11.57
N ILE A 42 -5.17 -6.34 10.97
CA ILE A 42 -4.75 -7.56 11.70
C ILE A 42 -3.82 -7.21 12.87
N ALA A 43 -2.86 -6.30 12.66
CA ALA A 43 -1.96 -5.87 13.71
C ALA A 43 -2.67 -5.09 14.83
N SER A 44 -3.66 -4.25 14.48
CA SER A 44 -4.37 -3.37 15.42
C SER A 44 -5.47 -4.08 16.22
N GLU A 45 -6.20 -5.00 15.59
CA GLU A 45 -7.29 -5.75 16.24
C GLU A 45 -6.78 -6.83 17.18
N ALA A 46 -5.56 -7.30 16.96
CA ALA A 46 -4.98 -8.26 17.84
C ALA A 46 -4.50 -7.55 19.12
N SER A 47 -5.30 -7.69 20.18
CA SER A 47 -4.99 -7.23 21.53
C SER A 47 -3.80 -8.02 22.07
N TRP A 48 -2.60 -7.64 21.68
CA TRP A 48 -1.40 -8.30 22.15
C TRP A 48 -1.02 -7.77 23.53
N ASP A 49 -1.03 -8.65 24.52
CA ASP A 49 -0.21 -8.42 25.70
C ASP A 49 1.26 -8.33 25.26
N ALA A 50 2.07 -7.50 25.93
CA ALA A 50 3.47 -7.29 25.57
C ALA A 50 4.30 -8.61 25.52
N GLN A 51 3.82 -9.67 26.18
CA GLN A 51 4.43 -11.00 26.16
C GLN A 51 4.00 -11.85 24.95
N ASP A 52 2.85 -11.58 24.35
CA ASP A 52 2.24 -12.34 23.25
C ASP A 52 2.28 -11.62 21.89
N ALA A 53 2.80 -10.38 21.87
CA ALA A 53 3.00 -9.62 20.65
C ALA A 53 3.89 -10.38 19.65
N PRO A 54 3.51 -10.44 18.37
CA PRO A 54 4.29 -11.13 17.37
C PRO A 54 5.65 -10.43 17.22
N ALA A 55 6.72 -11.23 17.23
CA ALA A 55 8.08 -10.69 17.14
C ALA A 55 8.38 -10.05 15.78
N ASP A 56 7.71 -10.52 14.72
CA ASP A 56 7.89 -10.04 13.36
C ASP A 56 6.61 -10.21 12.52
N LEU A 57 6.68 -9.73 11.28
CA LEU A 57 5.57 -9.80 10.32
C LEU A 57 5.17 -11.23 9.98
N ALA A 58 6.10 -12.18 9.92
CA ALA A 58 5.78 -13.57 9.60
C ALA A 58 4.95 -14.20 10.74
N ALA A 59 5.36 -13.98 11.98
CA ALA A 59 4.63 -14.39 13.17
C ALA A 59 3.24 -13.73 13.25
N LEU A 60 3.12 -12.44 12.88
CA LEU A 60 1.82 -11.77 12.79
C LEU A 60 0.90 -12.47 11.78
N LEU A 61 1.40 -12.71 10.57
CA LEU A 61 0.59 -13.26 9.47
C LEU A 61 0.24 -14.73 9.68
N ASP A 62 1.11 -15.51 10.30
CA ASP A 62 0.86 -16.92 10.60
C ASP A 62 -0.25 -17.09 11.64
N LYS A 63 -0.38 -16.17 12.60
CA LYS A 63 -1.50 -16.13 13.55
C LYS A 63 -2.85 -15.81 12.87
N SER A 64 -2.82 -15.14 11.72
CA SER A 64 -4.03 -14.73 10.96
C SER A 64 -4.46 -15.73 9.88
N ALA A 65 -4.43 -17.03 10.17
CA ALA A 65 -4.85 -18.11 9.27
C ALA A 65 -4.16 -18.12 7.88
N GLY A 66 -2.88 -17.73 7.83
CA GLY A 66 -2.10 -17.79 6.58
C GLY A 66 -2.33 -16.60 5.65
N ALA A 67 -2.48 -15.38 6.20
CA ALA A 67 -2.62 -14.13 5.46
C ALA A 67 -1.35 -13.70 4.67
N ARG A 68 -0.43 -14.63 4.40
CA ARG A 68 0.76 -14.42 3.57
C ARG A 68 0.42 -13.97 2.14
N SER A 69 -0.78 -14.30 1.65
CA SER A 69 -1.28 -13.79 0.37
C SER A 69 -1.36 -12.26 0.34
N LEU A 70 -1.49 -11.61 1.50
CA LEU A 70 -1.51 -10.15 1.60
C LEU A 70 -0.16 -9.50 1.25
N MET A 71 0.93 -10.27 1.24
CA MET A 71 2.27 -9.79 0.90
C MET A 71 2.52 -9.72 -0.61
N ARG A 72 1.64 -10.30 -1.43
CA ARG A 72 1.81 -10.33 -2.90
C ARG A 72 2.16 -8.96 -3.54
N PRO A 73 1.50 -7.83 -3.19
CA PRO A 73 1.86 -6.54 -3.77
C PRO A 73 3.16 -5.92 -3.21
N PHE A 74 3.76 -6.52 -2.18
CA PHE A 74 4.98 -6.06 -1.50
C PHE A 74 6.14 -7.05 -1.70
N PRO A 75 6.88 -6.98 -2.82
CA PRO A 75 7.97 -7.92 -3.10
C PRO A 75 9.17 -7.77 -2.16
N GLU A 76 9.36 -6.59 -1.56
CA GLU A 76 10.36 -6.37 -0.51
C GLU A 76 9.77 -6.61 0.91
N SER A 77 8.56 -7.18 0.99
CA SER A 77 7.77 -7.32 2.22
C SER A 77 7.39 -5.96 2.85
N LEU A 78 6.74 -6.02 4.03
CA LEU A 78 6.56 -4.87 4.93
C LEU A 78 7.55 -4.97 6.09
N ILE A 79 7.91 -3.82 6.66
CA ILE A 79 8.62 -3.74 7.92
C ILE A 79 7.57 -3.62 9.02
N TYR A 80 7.54 -4.60 9.92
CA TYR A 80 6.75 -4.57 11.14
C TYR A 80 7.70 -4.47 12.34
N ARG A 81 7.53 -3.44 13.16
CA ARG A 81 8.30 -3.23 14.41
C ARG A 81 7.35 -3.22 15.60
N PRO A 82 7.29 -4.28 16.40
CA PRO A 82 6.56 -4.26 17.67
C PRO A 82 7.32 -3.42 18.70
N GLU A 83 6.61 -2.58 19.44
CA GLU A 83 7.16 -1.70 20.48
C GLU A 83 6.26 -1.79 21.74
N GLY A 84 6.50 -2.83 22.55
CA GLY A 84 5.65 -3.12 23.71
C GLY A 84 4.23 -3.49 23.28
N ALA A 85 3.26 -2.63 23.61
CA ALA A 85 1.86 -2.77 23.21
C ALA A 85 1.50 -1.99 21.93
N SER A 86 2.47 -1.29 21.32
CA SER A 86 2.30 -0.55 20.07
C SER A 86 3.06 -1.25 18.94
N PHE A 87 2.84 -0.81 17.70
CA PHE A 87 3.61 -1.26 16.56
C PHE A 87 3.74 -0.16 15.51
N THR A 88 4.79 -0.27 14.69
CA THR A 88 4.94 0.47 13.44
C THR A 88 4.88 -0.51 12.28
N LEU A 89 4.15 -0.14 11.22
CA LEU A 89 4.11 -0.85 9.95
C LEU A 89 4.50 0.11 8.84
N GLU A 90 5.47 -0.26 8.01
CA GLU A 90 5.89 0.59 6.89
C GLU A 90 6.41 -0.24 5.71
N GLU A 91 6.34 0.35 4.51
CA GLU A 91 7.10 -0.17 3.40
C GLU A 91 8.58 0.21 3.52
N PRO A 92 9.51 -0.69 3.12
CA PRO A 92 10.95 -0.44 3.25
C PRO A 92 11.44 0.71 2.36
N ARG A 93 10.77 0.97 1.23
CA ARG A 93 11.20 1.97 0.24
C ARG A 93 10.02 2.60 -0.50
N ALA A 94 10.20 3.85 -0.93
CA ALA A 94 9.26 4.54 -1.81
C ALA A 94 9.21 3.93 -3.21
N ARG A 95 7.99 3.65 -3.68
CA ARG A 95 7.70 3.00 -4.97
C ARG A 95 6.91 3.94 -5.86
N LEU A 96 7.01 3.73 -7.17
CA LEU A 96 6.27 4.53 -8.16
C LEU A 96 4.76 4.28 -7.99
N ILE A 97 3.99 5.36 -7.83
CA ILE A 97 2.52 5.31 -7.68
C ILE A 97 1.77 6.14 -8.73
N SER A 98 2.50 6.98 -9.45
CA SER A 98 2.13 7.57 -10.73
C SER A 98 3.41 7.89 -11.47
N TRP A 99 3.35 8.27 -12.75
CA TRP A 99 4.56 8.56 -13.52
C TRP A 99 5.49 9.58 -12.82
N LEU A 100 4.93 10.61 -12.18
CA LEU A 100 5.71 11.68 -11.57
C LEU A 100 5.92 11.53 -10.06
N ARG A 101 5.34 10.51 -9.43
CA ARG A 101 5.30 10.40 -7.97
C ARG A 101 5.75 9.04 -7.47
N ARG A 102 6.66 9.07 -6.51
CA ARG A 102 7.05 7.93 -5.69
C ARG A 102 6.65 8.20 -4.26
N ASP A 103 6.13 7.20 -3.58
CA ASP A 103 5.73 7.32 -2.17
C ASP A 103 5.74 5.94 -1.51
N ARG A 104 5.61 5.89 -0.19
CA ARG A 104 5.49 4.65 0.58
C ARG A 104 4.39 4.74 1.62
N LEU A 105 3.81 3.60 1.97
CA LEU A 105 2.82 3.50 3.04
C LEU A 105 3.50 3.35 4.40
N ILE A 106 2.97 4.07 5.38
CA ILE A 106 3.36 4.03 6.79
C ILE A 106 2.09 4.02 7.66
N ALA A 107 2.17 3.35 8.80
CA ALA A 107 1.14 3.35 9.84
C ALA A 107 1.73 3.00 11.21
N THR A 108 0.93 3.26 12.24
CA THR A 108 1.18 2.83 13.62
C THR A 108 -0.10 2.24 14.19
N ASP A 109 -0.10 1.77 15.43
CA ASP A 109 -1.31 1.35 16.14
C ASP A 109 -2.38 2.46 16.24
N ARG A 110 -1.98 3.74 16.28
CA ARG A 110 -2.90 4.89 16.43
C ARG A 110 -3.20 5.64 15.14
N ASN A 111 -2.22 5.71 14.24
CA ASN A 111 -2.35 6.44 12.99
C ASN A 111 -2.83 5.52 11.87
N TRP A 112 -3.88 5.93 11.17
CA TRP A 112 -4.35 5.20 10.00
C TRP A 112 -3.28 5.17 8.90
N PRO A 113 -3.19 4.07 8.12
CA PRO A 113 -2.31 4.00 6.97
C PRO A 113 -2.39 5.22 6.06
N ARG A 114 -1.22 5.79 5.77
CA ARG A 114 -1.08 6.95 4.90
C ARG A 114 0.18 6.87 4.06
N TRP A 115 0.17 7.63 2.98
CA TRP A 115 1.34 7.88 2.17
C TRP A 115 2.28 8.84 2.89
N GLU A 116 3.54 8.47 3.07
CA GLU A 116 4.51 9.23 3.85
C GLU A 116 4.74 10.65 3.31
N THR A 117 4.95 10.80 2.00
CA THR A 117 5.32 12.09 1.42
C THR A 117 4.11 12.99 1.23
N SER A 118 3.01 12.42 0.75
CA SER A 118 1.79 13.20 0.47
C SER A 118 0.88 13.38 1.68
N GLY A 119 1.05 12.60 2.74
CA GLY A 119 0.18 12.61 3.92
C GLY A 119 -1.25 12.08 3.67
N LEU A 120 -1.56 11.68 2.44
CA LEU A 120 -2.89 11.20 2.05
C LEU A 120 -3.15 9.84 2.69
N TYR A 121 -4.30 9.70 3.36
CA TYR A 121 -4.74 8.41 3.90
C TYR A 121 -4.98 7.38 2.79
N ALA A 122 -4.52 6.16 3.03
CA ALA A 122 -4.82 5.01 2.20
C ALA A 122 -6.28 4.58 2.40
N ARG A 123 -6.91 4.09 1.34
CA ARG A 123 -8.32 3.68 1.35
C ARG A 123 -8.46 2.22 0.92
N LYS A 124 -9.31 1.46 1.62
CA LYS A 124 -9.63 0.09 1.22
C LYS A 124 -10.70 0.08 0.11
N SER A 125 -11.60 1.06 0.15
CA SER A 125 -12.63 1.31 -0.86
C SER A 125 -12.87 2.82 -0.99
N SER A 126 -13.43 3.26 -2.10
CA SER A 126 -13.64 4.68 -2.40
C SER A 126 -14.63 5.36 -1.45
N ASP A 127 -15.58 4.61 -0.91
CA ASP A 127 -16.65 5.02 0.00
C ASP A 127 -16.28 4.93 1.48
N GLN A 128 -15.08 4.44 1.81
CA GLN A 128 -14.63 4.32 3.19
C GLN A 128 -14.37 5.71 3.82
N GLU A 129 -14.84 5.91 5.05
CA GLU A 129 -14.39 6.99 5.92
C GLU A 129 -12.91 6.80 6.28
N VAL A 130 -12.11 7.86 6.15
CA VAL A 130 -10.67 7.82 6.41
C VAL A 130 -10.20 9.10 7.13
N PRO A 131 -9.56 8.98 8.30
CA PRO A 131 -9.36 7.73 9.07
C PRO A 131 -10.71 7.22 9.64
N PRO A 132 -10.88 5.90 9.84
CA PRO A 132 -12.04 5.37 10.54
C PRO A 132 -12.00 5.77 12.03
N SER A 133 -13.18 5.76 12.66
CA SER A 133 -13.31 6.04 14.10
C SER A 133 -12.29 5.27 14.94
N GLY A 134 -11.58 5.98 15.83
CA GLY A 134 -10.55 5.39 16.70
C GLY A 134 -9.12 5.54 16.20
N PHE A 135 -8.93 6.11 15.00
CA PHE A 135 -7.61 6.41 14.43
C PHE A 135 -7.41 7.91 14.20
N GLU A 136 -6.16 8.34 14.31
CA GLU A 136 -5.67 9.67 13.91
C GLU A 136 -5.23 9.71 12.45
#